data_AF-A0A7K1CGU9-F1
#
_entry.id   AF-A0A7K1CGU9-F1
#
_cell.length_a   1.000
_cell.length_b   1.000
_cell.length_c   1.000
_cell.angle_alpha   90.00
_cell.angle_beta   90.00
_cell.angle_gamma   90.00
#
_symmetry.space_group_name_H-M   'P 1'
#
loop_
_entity.id
_entity.type
_entity.pdbx_description
1 polymer ?
#
loop_
_entity_poly.entity_id
_entity_poly.type
_entity_poly.pdbx_seq_one_letter_code
_entity_poly.pdbx_strand_id
1 'polypeptide(L)'
;FLNLDSEVLVRDGWQSGRKNLDRFLDEAARFQKNGGSLIGFLQWLKIAEEAEGGLKPAEVDVRSDAVQILTIHAAKGAEWDYVAIPGLAAKNFPSVGKKSDNWISNAGSIPVSMRGDFDQLPSISFENFSDNKSLKAGLDRFSDQWKSRKHLEEMRLAYVAITRAKQGLICTTSHFRNGDKPVAPSTLFEIFAGAIKEITGGLLLNHTPIPIGINPLKENPILGIWPKQSSQVEKIREIADLTNQSKELDVKSALVKASSDEERSILLDMQAIINEIKNKSDYLTVTLPNRLSVSTLLYLAKEPEELAIRIRRPMPNHVDKYARQGTEFHLWLENHFKHPALISMDDLFNQSSTKLEKENDAPLEKLQTAWLASDWALKAPIDIEVGFETMIDQTLIRGRIDAVYKTGPDQYEVIDWKTGKVKDGADLENAAIQLAMYRLAYAKLKSVPVTNVSAAFHYVSDNQTVRPADILDESDLKSLISKVPIEI
;
A
#
# COMPACT_ATOMS: atom_id res chain seq x y z
N PHE A 1 2.77 7.38 3.38
CA PHE A 1 2.70 7.07 4.81
C PHE A 1 1.91 8.19 5.49
N LEU A 2 0.89 7.85 6.28
CA LEU A 2 -0.03 8.84 6.89
C LEU A 2 0.58 9.60 8.07
N ASN A 3 1.84 9.31 8.46
CA ASN A 3 2.55 9.90 9.62
C ASN A 3 1.74 9.86 10.94
N LEU A 4 0.77 8.94 11.04
CA LEU A 4 -0.06 8.76 12.23
C LEU A 4 0.66 7.99 13.33
N ASP A 5 1.81 7.39 13.03
CA ASP A 5 2.59 6.55 13.93
C ASP A 5 2.87 7.27 15.26
N SER A 6 3.32 8.53 15.19
CA SER A 6 3.60 9.34 16.38
C SER A 6 2.34 9.69 17.17
N GLU A 7 1.23 9.99 16.49
CA GLU A 7 -0.04 10.34 17.15
C GLU A 7 -0.67 9.13 17.85
N VAL A 8 -0.62 7.97 17.20
CA VAL A 8 -1.12 6.70 17.72
C VAL A 8 -0.31 6.24 18.94
N LEU A 9 1.03 6.40 18.91
CA LEU A 9 1.90 6.12 20.06
C LEU A 9 1.59 7.02 21.27
N VAL A 10 1.22 8.28 21.03
CA VAL A 10 0.88 9.24 22.09
C VAL A 10 -0.52 9.00 22.68
N ARG A 11 -1.49 8.57 21.87
CA ARG A 11 -2.87 8.37 22.32
C ARG A 11 -3.11 7.03 23.01
N ASP A 12 -2.64 5.92 22.43
CA ASP A 12 -2.93 4.56 22.91
C ASP A 12 -1.78 3.96 23.74
N GLY A 13 -0.73 4.76 23.96
CA GLY A 13 0.49 4.32 24.64
C GLY A 13 1.43 3.53 23.73
N TRP A 14 2.70 3.49 24.13
CA TRP A 14 3.83 2.98 23.33
C TRP A 14 3.67 1.54 22.80
N GLN A 15 2.86 0.69 23.45
CA GLN A 15 2.85 -0.76 23.18
C GLN A 15 1.66 -1.25 22.34
N SER A 16 0.52 -0.56 22.34
CA SER A 16 -0.72 -1.11 21.76
C SER A 16 -1.20 -0.38 20.51
N GLY A 17 -0.90 0.91 20.36
CA GLY A 17 -1.42 1.71 19.25
C GLY A 17 -0.96 1.20 17.88
N ARG A 18 0.33 0.85 17.76
CA ARG A 18 0.90 0.39 16.48
C ARG A 18 0.38 -1.00 16.05
N LYS A 19 0.07 -1.88 17.00
CA LYS A 19 -0.42 -3.24 16.71
C LYS A 19 -1.67 -3.25 15.83
N ASN A 20 -2.61 -2.32 16.08
CA ASN A 20 -3.84 -2.21 15.28
C ASN A 20 -3.58 -1.65 13.88
N LEU A 21 -2.64 -0.72 13.76
CA LEU A 21 -2.24 -0.15 12.47
C LEU A 21 -1.50 -1.19 11.61
N ASP A 22 -0.57 -1.94 12.22
CA ASP A 22 0.12 -3.04 11.56
C ASP A 22 -0.88 -4.13 11.12
N ARG A 23 -1.86 -4.45 11.97
CA ARG A 23 -2.91 -5.41 11.61
C ARG A 23 -3.76 -4.93 10.42
N PHE A 24 -4.10 -3.64 10.38
CA PHE A 24 -4.81 -3.06 9.24
C PHE A 24 -3.98 -3.14 7.95
N LEU A 25 -2.68 -2.84 8.04
CA LEU A 25 -1.76 -2.95 6.92
C LEU A 25 -1.61 -4.39 6.43
N ASP A 26 -1.60 -5.37 7.34
CA ASP A 26 -1.57 -6.80 7.00
C ASP A 26 -2.83 -7.22 6.22
N GLU A 27 -4.01 -6.80 6.64
CA GLU A 27 -5.26 -7.10 5.91
C GLU A 27 -5.25 -6.43 4.52
N ALA A 28 -4.76 -5.19 4.42
CA ALA A 28 -4.61 -4.50 3.13
C ALA A 28 -3.61 -5.21 2.21
N ALA A 29 -2.47 -5.65 2.73
CA ALA A 29 -1.45 -6.39 1.99
C ALA A 29 -1.97 -7.75 1.50
N ARG A 30 -2.75 -8.46 2.34
CA ARG A 30 -3.42 -9.70 1.96
C ARG A 30 -4.44 -9.48 0.84
N PHE A 31 -5.24 -8.42 0.94
CA PHE A 31 -6.23 -8.07 -0.08
C PHE A 31 -5.56 -7.74 -1.42
N GLN A 32 -4.47 -6.98 -1.41
CA GLN A 32 -3.68 -6.67 -2.60
C GLN A 32 -3.07 -7.94 -3.21
N LYS A 33 -2.53 -8.85 -2.39
CA LYS A 33 -1.93 -10.11 -2.86
C LYS A 33 -2.94 -10.99 -3.62
N ASN A 34 -4.22 -10.86 -3.30
CA ASN A 34 -5.31 -11.54 -4.00
C ASN A 34 -5.79 -10.81 -5.27
N GLY A 35 -5.07 -9.78 -5.73
CA GLY A 35 -5.41 -8.99 -6.93
C GLY A 35 -6.42 -7.87 -6.67
N GLY A 36 -6.66 -7.52 -5.40
CA GLY A 36 -7.59 -6.46 -5.03
C GLY A 36 -7.09 -5.06 -5.36
N SER A 37 -8.01 -4.20 -5.81
CA SER A 37 -7.76 -2.76 -6.00
C SER A 37 -8.14 -1.96 -4.75
N LEU A 38 -7.70 -0.70 -4.66
CA LEU A 38 -8.07 0.21 -3.56
C LEU A 38 -9.60 0.35 -3.43
N ILE A 39 -10.31 0.51 -4.55
CA ILE A 39 -11.77 0.64 -4.56
C ILE A 39 -12.42 -0.64 -4.04
N GLY A 40 -11.92 -1.80 -4.47
CA GLY A 40 -12.38 -3.10 -3.98
C GLY A 40 -12.13 -3.27 -2.49
N PHE A 41 -10.99 -2.81 -1.98
CA PHE A 41 -10.65 -2.85 -0.56
C PHE A 41 -11.58 -1.97 0.28
N LEU A 42 -11.87 -0.75 -0.16
CA LEU A 42 -12.81 0.15 0.53
C LEU A 42 -14.24 -0.41 0.56
N GLN A 43 -14.69 -1.00 -0.55
CA GLN A 43 -15.99 -1.68 -0.60
C GLN A 43 -16.02 -2.88 0.34
N TRP A 44 -14.96 -3.69 0.33
CA TRP A 44 -14.82 -4.81 1.25
C TRP A 44 -14.83 -4.38 2.71
N LEU A 45 -14.12 -3.29 3.07
CA LEU A 45 -14.15 -2.74 4.43
C LEU A 45 -15.56 -2.31 4.85
N LYS A 46 -16.31 -1.66 3.95
CA LYS A 46 -17.69 -1.28 4.22
C LYS A 46 -18.59 -2.51 4.44
N ILE A 47 -18.42 -3.54 3.62
CA ILE A 47 -19.14 -4.81 3.78
C ILE A 47 -18.74 -5.48 5.10
N ALA A 48 -17.46 -5.50 5.46
CA ALA A 48 -16.97 -6.06 6.71
C ALA A 48 -17.50 -5.28 7.93
N GLU A 49 -17.59 -3.95 7.84
CA GLU A 49 -18.23 -3.13 8.88
C GLU A 49 -19.70 -3.50 9.08
N GLU A 50 -20.47 -3.62 8.00
CA GLU A 50 -21.91 -3.91 8.06
C GLU A 50 -22.22 -5.38 8.41
N ALA A 51 -21.44 -6.33 7.88
CA ALA A 51 -21.71 -7.77 8.00
C ALA A 51 -20.96 -8.44 9.15
N GLU A 52 -19.71 -8.04 9.42
CA GLU A 52 -18.82 -8.66 10.42
C GLU A 52 -18.62 -7.78 11.66
N GLY A 53 -19.12 -6.54 11.66
CA GLY A 53 -18.91 -5.58 12.74
C GLY A 53 -17.52 -4.93 12.72
N GLY A 54 -16.87 -4.93 11.55
CA GLY A 54 -15.54 -4.37 11.35
C GLY A 54 -14.43 -5.41 11.41
N LEU A 55 -13.19 -4.95 11.16
CA LEU A 55 -12.02 -5.82 11.25
C LEU A 55 -11.79 -6.26 12.68
N LYS A 56 -11.33 -7.50 12.84
CA LYS A 56 -10.94 -8.02 14.16
C LYS A 56 -9.78 -7.17 14.69
N PRO A 57 -9.89 -6.61 15.91
CA PRO A 57 -8.78 -5.90 16.53
C PRO A 57 -7.59 -6.86 16.70
N ALA A 58 -6.38 -6.29 16.83
CA ALA A 58 -5.23 -7.09 17.19
C ALA A 58 -5.49 -7.81 18.52
N GLU A 59 -5.01 -9.06 18.64
CA GLU A 59 -5.16 -9.81 19.89
C GLU A 59 -4.53 -9.01 21.03
N VAL A 60 -5.36 -8.68 22.02
CA VAL A 60 -4.90 -8.05 23.25
C VAL A 60 -4.45 -9.19 24.14
N ASP A 61 -3.15 -9.27 24.43
CA ASP A 61 -2.61 -10.21 25.39
C ASP A 61 -3.39 -10.10 26.71
N VAL A 62 -3.74 -11.24 27.32
CA VAL A 62 -4.44 -11.29 28.61
C VAL A 62 -3.53 -10.65 29.66
N ARG A 63 -3.73 -9.37 29.89
CA ARG A 63 -2.99 -8.56 30.86
C ARG A 63 -3.56 -8.75 32.25
N SER A 64 -2.72 -9.12 33.20
CA SER A 64 -3.10 -9.24 34.62
C SER A 64 -3.27 -7.88 35.30
N ASP A 65 -2.81 -6.80 34.69
CA ASP A 65 -2.86 -5.43 35.21
C ASP A 65 -4.00 -4.59 34.62
N ALA A 66 -4.94 -5.20 33.89
CA ALA A 66 -6.08 -4.53 33.28
C ALA A 66 -7.40 -5.27 33.51
N VAL A 67 -8.50 -4.52 33.62
CA VAL A 67 -9.85 -5.08 33.65
C VAL A 67 -10.28 -5.45 32.23
N GLN A 68 -10.68 -6.70 32.03
CA GLN A 68 -11.10 -7.21 30.73
C GLN A 68 -12.61 -7.06 30.54
N ILE A 69 -13.01 -6.42 29.43
CA ILE A 69 -14.42 -6.28 29.04
C ILE A 69 -14.65 -7.13 27.80
N LEU A 70 -15.49 -8.15 27.93
CA LEU A 70 -15.75 -9.14 26.88
C LEU A 70 -17.18 -9.67 26.95
N THR A 71 -17.62 -10.32 25.87
CA THR A 71 -18.94 -10.96 25.83
C THR A 71 -18.94 -12.31 26.54
N ILE A 72 -20.08 -12.76 27.06
CA ILE A 72 -20.18 -14.07 27.74
C ILE A 72 -19.73 -15.22 26.81
N HIS A 73 -20.01 -15.14 25.51
CA HIS A 73 -19.57 -16.13 24.53
C HIS A 73 -18.05 -16.20 24.42
N ALA A 74 -17.37 -15.05 24.40
CA ALA A 74 -15.92 -14.97 24.38
C ALA A 74 -15.29 -15.43 25.72
N ALA A 75 -16.04 -15.38 26.82
CA ALA A 75 -15.59 -15.83 28.13
C ALA A 75 -15.49 -17.35 28.28
N LYS A 76 -16.09 -18.11 27.36
CA LYS A 76 -16.21 -19.56 27.46
C LYS A 76 -14.82 -20.22 27.48
N GLY A 77 -14.55 -21.00 28.52
CA GLY A 77 -13.28 -21.73 28.68
C GLY A 77 -12.19 -20.96 29.43
N ALA A 78 -12.40 -19.67 29.71
CA ALA A 78 -11.52 -18.87 30.56
C ALA A 78 -12.10 -18.72 31.98
N GLU A 79 -11.29 -18.27 32.93
CA GLU A 79 -11.67 -18.09 34.34
C GLU A 79 -10.95 -16.89 34.95
N TRP A 80 -11.63 -16.17 35.85
CA TRP A 80 -11.11 -14.98 36.54
C TRP A 80 -11.39 -15.06 38.04
N ASP A 81 -10.58 -14.39 38.85
CA ASP A 81 -10.81 -14.31 40.30
C ASP A 81 -12.15 -13.63 40.61
N TYR A 82 -12.45 -12.53 39.90
CA TYR A 82 -13.69 -11.79 40.03
C TYR A 82 -14.35 -11.59 38.67
N VAL A 83 -15.67 -11.81 38.60
CA VAL A 83 -16.47 -11.57 37.39
C VAL A 83 -17.63 -10.62 37.72
N ALA A 84 -17.79 -9.60 36.89
CA ALA A 84 -18.95 -8.72 36.94
C ALA A 84 -19.87 -8.98 35.73
N ILE A 85 -21.15 -9.27 36.00
CA ILE A 85 -22.21 -9.42 35.00
C ILE A 85 -23.15 -8.22 35.11
N PRO A 86 -22.91 -7.14 34.33
CA PRO A 86 -23.77 -5.97 34.36
C PRO A 86 -25.05 -6.14 33.54
N GLY A 87 -26.10 -5.42 33.92
CA GLY A 87 -27.30 -5.25 33.09
C GLY A 87 -28.28 -6.40 33.11
N LEU A 88 -28.47 -7.08 34.25
CA LEU A 88 -29.51 -8.08 34.48
C LEU A 88 -30.92 -7.44 34.60
N ALA A 89 -31.34 -6.74 33.55
CA ALA A 89 -32.63 -6.08 33.45
C ALA A 89 -33.57 -6.85 32.51
N ALA A 90 -34.87 -6.75 32.73
CA ALA A 90 -35.87 -7.43 31.92
C ALA A 90 -35.67 -7.12 30.42
N LYS A 91 -35.80 -8.16 29.59
CA LYS A 91 -35.58 -8.12 28.13
C LYS A 91 -34.15 -7.74 27.69
N ASN A 92 -33.20 -7.54 28.60
CA ASN A 92 -31.78 -7.41 28.26
C ASN A 92 -31.08 -8.76 28.31
N PHE A 93 -31.10 -9.39 29.48
CA PHE A 93 -30.52 -10.70 29.73
C PHE A 93 -31.31 -11.42 30.83
N PRO A 94 -32.00 -12.53 30.53
CA PRO A 94 -32.10 -13.22 29.23
C PRO A 94 -32.72 -12.35 28.12
N SER A 95 -32.13 -12.41 26.92
CA SER A 95 -32.62 -11.68 25.75
C SER A 95 -33.71 -12.44 25.02
N VAL A 96 -34.75 -11.75 24.56
CA VAL A 96 -35.77 -12.32 23.66
C VAL A 96 -35.26 -12.30 22.19
N GLY A 97 -34.19 -11.54 21.93
CA GLY A 97 -33.65 -11.24 20.60
C GLY A 97 -34.54 -10.30 19.77
N LYS A 98 -33.94 -9.51 18.89
CA LYS A 98 -34.68 -8.55 18.02
C LYS A 98 -35.30 -9.19 16.78
N LYS A 99 -34.74 -10.31 16.31
CA LYS A 99 -35.25 -11.10 15.19
C LYS A 99 -35.48 -12.53 15.67
N SER A 100 -36.59 -13.11 15.22
CA SER A 100 -36.89 -14.52 15.44
C SER A 100 -36.01 -15.37 14.52
N ASP A 101 -35.33 -16.37 15.08
CA ASP A 101 -34.63 -17.44 14.36
C ASP A 101 -35.60 -18.55 13.90
N ASN A 102 -36.89 -18.34 14.10
CA ASN A 102 -37.94 -19.23 13.63
C ASN A 102 -38.01 -19.23 12.09
N TRP A 103 -37.81 -20.42 11.50
CA TRP A 103 -37.82 -20.69 10.07
C TRP A 103 -39.13 -20.36 9.33
N ILE A 104 -40.26 -20.33 10.04
CA ILE A 104 -41.56 -19.94 9.46
C ILE A 104 -41.59 -18.43 9.20
N SER A 105 -40.91 -17.64 10.03
CA SER A 105 -40.89 -16.18 9.95
C SER A 105 -39.62 -15.60 9.32
N ASN A 106 -38.58 -16.40 9.15
CA ASN A 106 -37.26 -15.97 8.70
C ASN A 106 -36.78 -16.84 7.53
N ALA A 107 -36.77 -16.26 6.33
CA ALA A 107 -36.35 -16.93 5.11
C ALA A 107 -34.88 -17.42 5.12
N GLY A 108 -34.02 -16.83 5.97
CA GLY A 108 -32.64 -17.28 6.14
C GLY A 108 -32.47 -18.51 7.04
N SER A 109 -33.54 -19.01 7.64
CA SER A 109 -33.51 -20.16 8.56
C SER A 109 -34.05 -21.41 7.88
N ILE A 110 -33.34 -22.53 8.03
CA ILE A 110 -33.68 -23.81 7.41
C ILE A 110 -34.87 -24.45 8.15
N PRO A 111 -35.85 -25.04 7.44
CA PRO A 111 -36.93 -25.81 8.07
C PRO A 111 -36.42 -26.88 9.01
N VAL A 112 -37.07 -27.02 10.17
CA VAL A 112 -36.64 -27.97 11.22
C VAL A 112 -36.49 -29.39 10.69
N SER A 113 -37.41 -29.84 9.83
CA SER A 113 -37.39 -31.18 9.23
C SER A 113 -36.14 -31.48 8.39
N MET A 114 -35.40 -30.46 7.95
CA MET A 114 -34.19 -30.59 7.15
C MET A 114 -32.90 -30.47 7.99
N ARG A 115 -33.01 -30.19 9.29
CA ARG A 115 -31.85 -30.06 10.17
C ARG A 115 -31.45 -31.41 10.75
N GLY A 116 -30.16 -31.63 10.95
CA GLY A 116 -29.65 -32.88 11.56
C GLY A 116 -30.03 -33.04 13.04
N ASP A 117 -30.37 -31.95 13.72
CA ASP A 117 -30.78 -31.90 15.14
C ASP A 117 -32.30 -31.83 15.33
N PHE A 118 -33.10 -32.19 14.29
CA PHE A 118 -34.55 -31.98 14.28
C PHE A 118 -35.28 -32.61 15.47
N ASP A 119 -34.81 -33.76 15.97
CA ASP A 119 -35.40 -34.47 17.12
C ASP A 119 -35.40 -33.64 18.42
N GLN A 120 -34.48 -32.66 18.53
CA GLN A 120 -34.34 -31.80 19.71
C GLN A 120 -35.07 -30.46 19.54
N LEU A 121 -35.66 -30.21 18.37
CA LEU A 121 -36.28 -28.95 18.04
C LEU A 121 -37.81 -29.09 17.99
N PRO A 122 -38.56 -28.06 18.41
CA PRO A 122 -39.99 -28.02 18.16
C PRO A 122 -40.25 -28.20 16.66
N SER A 123 -41.23 -29.01 16.30
CA SER A 123 -41.67 -29.18 14.91
C SER A 123 -43.13 -28.79 14.77
N ILE A 124 -43.52 -28.39 13.55
CA ILE A 124 -44.91 -28.13 13.21
C ILE A 124 -45.26 -28.96 11.98
N SER A 125 -46.30 -29.77 12.09
CA SER A 125 -46.82 -30.57 10.98
C SER A 125 -48.07 -29.90 10.42
N PHE A 126 -47.96 -29.33 9.22
CA PHE A 126 -49.07 -28.60 8.59
C PHE A 126 -50.26 -29.50 8.23
N GLU A 127 -50.02 -30.80 8.04
CA GLU A 127 -51.05 -31.82 7.77
C GLU A 127 -52.06 -31.98 8.91
N ASN A 128 -51.69 -31.57 10.13
CA ASN A 128 -52.54 -31.72 11.31
C ASN A 128 -53.60 -30.61 11.45
N PHE A 129 -53.65 -29.64 10.53
CA PHE A 129 -54.57 -28.51 10.59
C PHE A 129 -55.56 -28.57 9.43
N SER A 130 -56.85 -28.64 9.75
CA SER A 130 -57.94 -28.70 8.77
C SER A 130 -58.60 -27.36 8.50
N ASP A 131 -58.35 -26.33 9.32
CA ASP A 131 -58.93 -24.99 9.18
C ASP A 131 -57.93 -23.87 9.54
N ASN A 132 -58.20 -22.65 9.07
CA ASN A 132 -57.32 -21.50 9.31
C ASN A 132 -57.19 -21.14 10.80
N LYS A 133 -58.21 -21.44 11.60
CA LYS A 133 -58.21 -21.16 13.04
C LYS A 133 -57.28 -22.10 13.79
N SER A 134 -57.34 -23.41 13.54
CA SER A 134 -56.41 -24.39 14.13
C SER A 134 -54.99 -24.17 13.66
N LEU A 135 -54.78 -23.81 12.38
CA LEU A 135 -53.45 -23.46 11.86
C LEU A 135 -52.86 -22.25 12.59
N LYS A 136 -53.62 -21.17 12.78
CA LYS A 136 -53.17 -20.00 13.52
C LYS A 136 -52.79 -20.36 14.96
N ALA A 137 -53.62 -21.13 15.66
CA ALA A 137 -53.33 -21.58 17.01
C ALA A 137 -52.08 -22.49 17.07
N GLY A 138 -51.87 -23.33 16.05
CA GLY A 138 -50.68 -24.15 15.90
C GLY A 138 -49.41 -23.33 15.72
N LEU A 139 -49.46 -22.30 14.87
CA LEU A 139 -48.35 -21.36 14.66
C LEU A 139 -47.99 -20.57 15.94
N ASP A 140 -48.99 -20.10 16.68
CA ASP A 140 -48.78 -19.41 17.95
C ASP A 140 -48.12 -20.33 18.98
N ARG A 141 -48.62 -21.57 19.12
CA ARG A 141 -48.02 -22.59 20.00
C ARG A 141 -46.56 -22.89 19.62
N PHE A 142 -46.30 -23.06 18.33
CA PHE A 142 -44.95 -23.30 17.83
C PHE A 142 -44.01 -22.11 18.15
N SER A 143 -44.48 -20.88 17.93
CA SER A 143 -43.75 -19.66 18.28
C SER A 143 -43.40 -19.60 19.77
N ASP A 144 -44.32 -19.97 20.65
CA ASP A 144 -44.10 -19.99 22.09
C ASP A 144 -43.13 -21.09 22.55
N GLN A 145 -43.20 -22.27 21.94
CA GLN A 145 -42.19 -23.33 22.13
C GLN A 145 -40.80 -22.85 21.71
N TRP A 146 -40.70 -22.14 20.58
CA TRP A 146 -39.45 -21.58 20.08
C TRP A 146 -38.85 -20.53 21.03
N LYS A 147 -39.69 -19.60 21.53
CA LYS A 147 -39.27 -18.61 22.54
C LYS A 147 -38.79 -19.27 23.83
N SER A 148 -39.49 -20.32 24.28
CA SER A 148 -39.13 -21.07 25.49
C SER A 148 -37.78 -21.77 25.34
N ARG A 149 -37.53 -22.39 24.18
CA ARG A 149 -36.24 -23.00 23.83
C ARG A 149 -35.11 -21.97 23.89
N LYS A 150 -35.29 -20.82 23.25
CA LYS A 150 -34.32 -19.72 23.24
C LYS A 150 -34.07 -19.17 24.65
N HIS A 151 -35.12 -19.03 25.45
CA HIS A 151 -34.98 -18.63 26.84
C HIS A 151 -34.11 -19.61 27.64
N LEU A 152 -34.28 -20.92 27.45
CA LEU A 152 -33.41 -21.93 28.07
C LEU A 152 -31.94 -21.83 27.60
N GLU A 153 -31.70 -21.51 26.33
CA GLU A 153 -30.34 -21.26 25.82
C GLU A 153 -29.69 -20.05 26.49
N GLU A 154 -30.42 -18.95 26.67
CA GLU A 154 -29.95 -17.77 27.40
C GLU A 154 -29.67 -18.08 28.88
N MET A 155 -30.48 -18.95 29.51
CA MET A 155 -30.20 -19.43 30.87
C MET A 155 -28.92 -20.26 30.95
N ARG A 156 -28.62 -21.08 29.92
CA ARG A 156 -27.32 -21.78 29.82
C ARG A 156 -26.18 -20.80 29.64
N LEU A 157 -26.38 -19.73 28.88
CA LEU A 157 -25.38 -18.67 28.74
C LEU A 157 -25.11 -17.98 30.08
N ALA A 158 -26.14 -17.74 30.90
CA ALA A 158 -25.99 -17.20 32.24
C ALA A 158 -25.19 -18.14 33.14
N TYR A 159 -25.46 -19.45 33.08
CA TYR A 159 -24.68 -20.46 33.78
C TYR A 159 -23.19 -20.42 33.38
N VAL A 160 -22.90 -20.29 32.07
CA VAL A 160 -21.51 -20.12 31.61
C VAL A 160 -20.88 -18.90 32.24
N ALA A 161 -21.54 -17.73 32.21
CA ALA A 161 -21.01 -16.48 32.77
C ALA A 161 -20.66 -16.59 34.27
N ILE A 162 -21.57 -17.18 35.05
CA ILE A 162 -21.42 -17.31 36.50
C ILE A 162 -20.26 -18.24 36.85
N THR A 163 -20.14 -19.36 36.13
CA THR A 163 -19.09 -20.36 36.38
C THR A 163 -17.70 -19.91 35.92
N ARG A 164 -17.54 -18.69 35.38
CA ARG A 164 -16.21 -18.14 35.08
C ARG A 164 -15.54 -17.52 36.31
N ALA A 165 -16.28 -17.25 37.38
CA ALA A 165 -15.76 -16.65 38.61
C ALA A 165 -15.16 -17.69 39.55
N LYS A 166 -13.92 -17.47 40.02
CA LYS A 166 -13.26 -18.32 41.01
C LYS A 166 -13.54 -17.90 42.45
N GLN A 167 -13.53 -16.59 42.72
CA GLN A 167 -13.60 -16.06 44.08
C GLN A 167 -14.84 -15.19 44.30
N GLY A 168 -15.17 -14.30 43.37
CA GLY A 168 -16.27 -13.35 43.54
C GLY A 168 -17.08 -13.09 42.28
N LEU A 169 -18.39 -12.93 42.47
CA LEU A 169 -19.35 -12.61 41.42
C LEU A 169 -20.09 -11.33 41.77
N ILE A 170 -20.16 -10.38 40.83
CA ILE A 170 -20.91 -9.14 40.97
C ILE A 170 -21.99 -9.11 39.90
N CYS A 171 -23.25 -9.08 40.30
CA CYS A 171 -24.39 -9.02 39.40
C CYS A 171 -25.12 -7.69 39.60
N THR A 172 -25.31 -6.91 38.53
CA THR A 172 -25.98 -5.60 38.63
C THR A 172 -27.17 -5.50 37.69
N THR A 173 -28.15 -4.69 38.07
CA THR A 173 -29.31 -4.32 37.24
C THR A 173 -29.54 -2.81 37.32
N SER A 174 -30.33 -2.27 36.41
CA SER A 174 -30.65 -0.85 36.38
C SER A 174 -32.13 -0.63 36.07
N HIS A 175 -32.75 0.34 36.76
CA HIS A 175 -34.14 0.73 36.47
C HIS A 175 -34.25 1.45 35.13
N PHE A 176 -33.29 2.29 34.76
CA PHE A 176 -33.26 2.92 33.43
C PHE A 176 -32.17 2.31 32.55
N ARG A 177 -32.47 2.20 31.26
CA ARG A 177 -31.55 1.78 30.20
C ARG A 177 -31.43 2.90 29.17
N ASN A 178 -31.67 2.60 27.89
CA ASN A 178 -31.66 3.60 26.81
C ASN A 178 -33.06 4.14 26.46
N GLY A 179 -34.12 3.49 26.96
CA GLY A 179 -35.51 3.90 26.75
C GLY A 179 -36.02 4.85 27.83
N ASP A 180 -37.19 5.45 27.59
CA ASP A 180 -37.71 6.54 28.43
C ASP A 180 -38.37 6.06 29.73
N LYS A 181 -38.81 4.80 29.78
CA LYS A 181 -39.53 4.20 30.91
C LYS A 181 -38.62 3.30 31.76
N PRO A 182 -38.89 3.19 33.07
CA PRO A 182 -38.17 2.25 33.92
C PRO A 182 -38.47 0.80 33.52
N VAL A 183 -37.50 -0.08 33.76
CA VAL A 183 -37.50 -1.50 33.44
C VAL A 183 -37.33 -2.28 34.74
N ALA A 184 -38.09 -3.38 34.87
CA ALA A 184 -37.95 -4.29 35.99
C ALA A 184 -36.61 -5.07 35.93
N PRO A 185 -36.12 -5.59 37.06
CA PRO A 185 -35.03 -6.56 37.06
C PRO A 185 -35.37 -7.78 36.19
N SER A 186 -34.34 -8.49 35.68
CA SER A 186 -34.59 -9.74 34.96
C SER A 186 -34.88 -10.89 35.91
N THR A 187 -35.52 -11.95 35.40
CA THR A 187 -35.73 -13.19 36.14
C THR A 187 -34.42 -13.77 36.69
N LEU A 188 -33.30 -13.61 35.96
CA LEU A 188 -31.97 -14.00 36.45
C LEU A 188 -31.55 -13.21 37.69
N PHE A 189 -31.76 -11.89 37.68
CA PHE A 189 -31.46 -11.07 38.85
C PHE A 189 -32.28 -11.49 40.06
N GLU A 190 -33.57 -11.76 39.87
CA GLU A 190 -34.46 -12.21 40.95
C GLU A 190 -34.04 -13.57 41.51
N ILE A 191 -33.63 -14.51 40.65
CA ILE A 191 -33.07 -15.80 41.07
C ILE A 191 -31.82 -15.59 41.93
N PHE A 192 -30.90 -14.72 41.51
CA PHE A 192 -29.68 -14.44 42.29
C PHE A 192 -29.98 -13.71 43.60
N ALA A 193 -30.90 -12.74 43.58
CA ALA A 193 -31.33 -12.04 44.78
C ALA A 193 -32.05 -12.95 45.78
N GLY A 194 -32.68 -14.04 45.31
CA GLY A 194 -33.19 -15.12 46.14
C GLY A 194 -32.05 -15.95 46.75
N ALA A 195 -31.18 -16.48 45.89
CA ALA A 195 -30.10 -17.39 46.29
C ALA A 195 -29.07 -16.74 47.23
N ILE A 196 -28.77 -15.45 47.06
CA ILE A 196 -27.75 -14.75 47.85
C ILE A 196 -28.11 -14.67 49.35
N LYS A 197 -29.39 -14.78 49.70
CA LYS A 197 -29.86 -14.81 51.09
C LYS A 197 -29.37 -16.05 51.85
N GLU A 198 -29.09 -17.12 51.14
CA GLU A 198 -28.62 -18.40 51.70
C GLU A 198 -27.10 -18.52 51.68
N ILE A 199 -26.40 -17.59 51.01
CA ILE A 199 -24.93 -17.61 50.87
C ILE A 199 -24.28 -16.75 51.95
N THR A 200 -23.42 -17.35 52.76
CA THR A 200 -22.65 -16.63 53.79
C THR A 200 -21.71 -15.61 53.14
N GLY A 201 -21.82 -14.33 53.53
CA GLY A 201 -21.05 -13.23 52.94
C GLY A 201 -21.67 -12.62 51.67
N GLY A 202 -22.84 -13.10 51.23
CA GLY A 202 -23.59 -12.50 50.13
C GLY A 202 -24.16 -11.13 50.49
N LEU A 203 -24.00 -10.14 49.61
CA LEU A 203 -24.55 -8.80 49.77
C LEU A 203 -25.60 -8.52 48.69
N LEU A 204 -26.84 -8.30 49.12
CA LEU A 204 -27.93 -7.86 48.25
C LEU A 204 -28.23 -6.37 48.47
N LEU A 205 -27.99 -5.56 47.44
CA LEU A 205 -28.37 -4.14 47.41
C LEU A 205 -29.55 -3.95 46.45
N ASN A 206 -30.78 -4.08 46.96
CA ASN A 206 -32.01 -3.94 46.15
C ASN A 206 -33.07 -3.03 46.82
N HIS A 207 -32.62 -2.08 47.64
CA HIS A 207 -33.50 -1.16 48.37
C HIS A 207 -33.71 0.18 47.64
N THR A 208 -33.14 0.33 46.45
CA THR A 208 -33.30 1.53 45.65
C THR A 208 -34.75 1.65 45.18
N PRO A 209 -35.46 2.75 45.46
CA PRO A 209 -36.82 2.94 44.99
C PRO A 209 -36.84 3.04 43.46
N ILE A 210 -37.91 2.54 42.84
CA ILE A 210 -38.12 2.68 41.40
C ILE A 210 -38.28 4.18 41.10
N PRO A 211 -37.41 4.79 40.29
CA PRO A 211 -37.46 6.21 40.00
C PRO A 211 -38.74 6.56 39.23
N ILE A 212 -39.38 7.65 39.62
CA ILE A 212 -40.58 8.20 38.99
C ILE A 212 -40.13 9.25 37.96
N GLY A 213 -40.62 9.15 36.72
CA GLY A 213 -40.34 10.14 35.68
C GLY A 213 -39.69 9.54 34.44
N ILE A 214 -39.03 10.40 33.67
CA ILE A 214 -38.34 10.06 32.42
C ILE A 214 -36.90 9.64 32.75
N ASN A 215 -36.31 8.79 31.91
CA ASN A 215 -34.92 8.41 32.03
C ASN A 215 -34.00 9.64 32.18
N PRO A 216 -33.18 9.72 33.26
CA PRO A 216 -32.27 10.85 33.48
C PRO A 216 -31.32 11.13 32.31
N LEU A 217 -30.92 10.11 31.56
CA LEU A 217 -30.07 10.26 30.36
C LEU A 217 -30.78 10.93 29.18
N LYS A 218 -32.12 10.96 29.19
CA LYS A 218 -32.96 11.63 28.18
C LYS A 218 -33.35 13.02 28.61
N GLU A 219 -33.66 13.20 29.89
CA GLU A 219 -33.96 14.50 30.49
C GLU A 219 -32.73 15.41 30.49
N ASN A 220 -31.57 14.85 30.87
CA ASN A 220 -30.28 15.52 30.84
C ASN A 220 -29.33 14.76 29.91
N PRO A 221 -29.43 14.97 28.58
CA PRO A 221 -28.54 14.32 27.64
C PRO A 221 -27.08 14.68 27.98
N ILE A 222 -26.19 13.71 27.80
CA ILE A 222 -24.75 13.94 27.98
C ILE A 222 -24.30 14.91 26.88
N LEU A 223 -24.13 16.18 27.24
CA LEU A 223 -23.59 17.20 26.34
C LEU A 223 -22.05 17.22 26.46
N GLY A 224 -21.40 17.40 25.32
CA GLY A 224 -19.96 17.62 25.23
C GLY A 224 -19.68 19.00 24.64
N ILE A 225 -18.65 19.68 25.14
CA ILE A 225 -18.15 20.92 24.53
C ILE A 225 -17.07 20.52 23.53
N TRP A 226 -17.19 21.00 22.29
CA TRP A 226 -16.16 20.84 21.26
C TRP A 226 -15.61 22.22 20.87
N PRO A 227 -14.28 22.42 20.87
CA PRO A 227 -13.23 21.45 21.23
C PRO A 227 -13.12 21.20 22.74
N LYS A 228 -12.90 19.95 23.14
CA LYS A 228 -12.68 19.58 24.54
C LYS A 228 -11.22 19.84 24.91
N GLN A 229 -10.96 20.71 25.89
CA GLN A 229 -9.66 20.77 26.52
C GLN A 229 -9.41 19.46 27.27
N SER A 230 -8.33 18.77 26.89
CA SER A 230 -7.87 17.54 27.53
C SER A 230 -6.59 17.85 28.29
N SER A 231 -6.52 17.44 29.55
CA SER A 231 -5.30 17.55 30.36
C SER A 231 -4.11 16.84 29.70
N GLN A 232 -4.36 15.81 28.89
CA GLN A 232 -3.32 15.15 28.10
C GLN A 232 -2.80 16.06 26.98
N VAL A 233 -3.67 16.85 26.33
CA VAL A 233 -3.27 17.83 25.31
C VAL A 233 -2.48 18.98 25.94
N GLU A 234 -2.85 19.41 27.14
CA GLU A 234 -2.10 20.43 27.89
C GLU A 234 -0.70 19.93 28.26
N LYS A 235 -0.59 18.70 28.80
CA LYS A 235 0.73 18.07 29.06
C LYS A 235 1.58 17.94 27.79
N ILE A 236 0.99 17.58 26.66
CA ILE A 236 1.71 17.51 25.38
C ILE A 236 2.21 18.90 24.96
N ARG A 237 1.41 19.95 25.15
CA ARG A 237 1.84 21.33 24.88
C ARG A 237 2.99 21.75 25.77
N GLU A 238 2.92 21.47 27.08
CA GLU A 238 4.02 21.75 28.01
C GLU A 238 5.31 21.04 27.58
N ILE A 239 5.23 19.76 27.19
CA ILE A 239 6.38 19.01 26.67
C ILE A 239 6.90 19.59 25.36
N ALA A 240 6.01 19.99 24.44
CA ALA A 240 6.38 20.61 23.18
C ALA A 240 7.09 21.96 23.41
N ASP A 241 6.61 22.76 24.36
CA ASP A 241 7.23 24.03 24.73
C ASP A 241 8.63 23.82 25.34
N LEU A 242 8.78 22.83 26.23
CA LEU A 242 10.08 22.42 26.76
C LEU A 242 11.04 21.96 25.65
N THR A 243 10.53 21.21 24.67
CA THR A 243 11.32 20.75 23.52
C THR A 243 11.75 21.91 22.64
N ASN A 244 10.85 22.87 22.35
CA ASN A 244 11.16 24.06 21.56
C ASN A 244 12.15 25.02 22.25
N GLN A 245 12.14 25.06 23.58
CA GLN A 245 13.09 25.85 24.38
C GLN A 245 14.44 25.14 24.57
N SER A 246 14.51 23.84 24.29
CA SER A 246 15.73 23.07 24.43
C SER A 246 16.76 23.45 23.35
N LYS A 247 18.05 23.32 23.69
CA LYS A 247 19.16 23.55 22.77
C LYS A 247 19.67 22.22 22.24
N GLU A 248 20.38 22.29 21.11
CA GLU A 248 21.11 21.15 20.57
C GLU A 248 22.00 20.53 21.64
N LEU A 249 21.81 19.23 21.85
CA LEU A 249 22.52 18.46 22.85
C LEU A 249 23.73 17.79 22.19
N ASP A 250 24.94 18.09 22.67
CA ASP A 250 26.10 17.28 22.33
C ASP A 250 26.04 15.95 23.09
N VAL A 251 25.61 14.92 22.37
CA VAL A 251 25.40 13.57 22.91
C VAL A 251 26.68 13.01 23.55
N LYS A 252 27.87 13.34 23.03
CA LYS A 252 29.14 12.83 23.58
C LYS A 252 29.43 13.39 24.97
N SER A 253 29.26 14.70 25.15
CA SER A 253 29.46 15.31 26.48
C SER A 253 28.34 14.97 27.46
N ALA A 254 27.11 14.76 26.98
CA ALA A 254 25.99 14.29 27.79
C ALA A 254 26.23 12.87 28.32
N LEU A 255 26.76 11.95 27.50
CA LEU A 255 27.03 10.56 27.88
C LEU A 255 28.04 10.44 29.02
N VAL A 256 28.98 11.38 29.11
CA VAL A 256 29.99 11.45 30.19
C VAL A 256 29.39 11.97 31.50
N LYS A 257 28.32 12.78 31.42
CA LYS A 257 27.64 13.40 32.57
C LYS A 257 26.40 12.63 33.02
N ALA A 258 25.98 11.62 32.26
CA ALA A 258 24.80 10.82 32.55
C ALA A 258 24.93 10.16 33.93
N SER A 259 23.88 10.30 34.75
CA SER A 259 23.89 9.86 36.15
C SER A 259 23.14 8.54 36.35
N SER A 260 22.26 8.18 35.42
CA SER A 260 21.43 6.97 35.47
C SER A 260 21.67 6.05 34.27
N ASP A 261 21.44 4.76 34.46
CA ASP A 261 21.58 3.75 33.38
C ASP A 261 20.54 3.96 32.27
N GLU A 262 19.34 4.42 32.61
CA GLU A 262 18.27 4.71 31.65
C GLU A 262 18.62 5.91 30.76
N GLU A 263 19.11 7.00 31.36
CA GLU A 263 19.62 8.17 30.62
C GLU A 263 20.79 7.78 29.70
N ARG A 264 21.71 6.94 30.20
CA ARG A 264 22.84 6.45 29.40
C ARG A 264 22.38 5.59 28.22
N SER A 265 21.37 4.73 28.41
CA SER A 265 20.78 3.93 27.34
C SER A 265 20.19 4.80 26.24
N ILE A 266 19.37 5.79 26.60
CA ILE A 266 18.75 6.72 25.64
C ILE A 266 19.83 7.49 24.85
N LEU A 267 20.88 7.98 25.53
CA LEU A 267 21.97 8.71 24.88
C LEU A 267 22.79 7.82 23.92
N LEU A 268 22.97 6.54 24.24
CA LEU A 268 23.62 5.57 23.34
C LEU A 268 22.76 5.32 22.08
N ASP A 269 21.45 5.14 22.25
CA ASP A 269 20.52 4.96 21.14
C ASP A 269 20.48 6.21 20.24
N MET A 270 20.44 7.41 20.85
CA MET A 270 20.53 8.68 20.12
C MET A 270 21.83 8.77 19.32
N GLN A 271 22.97 8.42 19.91
CA GLN A 271 24.26 8.43 19.23
C GLN A 271 24.28 7.44 18.06
N ALA A 272 23.75 6.24 18.24
CA ALA A 272 23.68 5.22 17.20
C ALA A 272 22.83 5.70 16.01
N ILE A 273 21.64 6.26 16.27
CA ILE A 273 20.75 6.79 15.22
C ILE A 273 21.38 7.97 14.48
N ILE A 274 22.00 8.92 15.19
CA ILE A 274 22.69 10.06 14.57
C ILE A 274 23.83 9.56 13.66
N ASN A 275 24.62 8.60 14.14
CA ASN A 275 25.70 8.01 13.35
C ASN A 275 25.16 7.25 12.14
N GLU A 276 24.07 6.48 12.28
CA GLU A 276 23.42 5.79 11.16
C GLU A 276 22.96 6.78 10.09
N ILE A 277 22.25 7.85 10.49
CA ILE A 277 21.75 8.88 9.57
C ILE A 277 22.91 9.61 8.88
N LYS A 278 23.95 9.99 9.63
CA LYS A 278 25.13 10.65 9.08
C LYS A 278 25.86 9.75 8.08
N ASN A 279 25.97 8.47 8.38
CA ASN A 279 26.60 7.50 7.51
C ASN A 279 25.73 7.16 6.28
N LYS A 280 24.40 7.37 6.34
CA LYS A 280 23.49 7.06 5.24
C LYS A 280 23.74 7.90 3.98
N SER A 281 24.33 9.09 4.12
CA SER A 281 24.79 9.90 2.98
C SER A 281 26.13 9.40 2.41
N ASP A 282 27.00 8.85 3.26
CA ASP A 282 28.36 8.46 2.87
C ASP A 282 28.42 7.13 2.09
N TYR A 283 27.33 6.33 2.10
CA TYR A 283 27.26 5.02 1.44
C TYR A 283 26.36 4.97 0.20
N LEU A 284 26.01 6.11 -0.40
CA LEU A 284 25.10 6.13 -1.53
C LEU A 284 25.79 5.97 -2.89
N THR A 285 26.76 5.06 -2.97
CA THR A 285 27.48 4.71 -4.19
C THR A 285 26.56 4.01 -5.20
N VAL A 286 26.21 4.67 -6.29
CA VAL A 286 25.50 4.10 -7.43
C VAL A 286 26.54 3.53 -8.39
N THR A 287 26.64 2.20 -8.44
CA THR A 287 27.49 1.50 -9.40
C THR A 287 26.90 1.61 -10.80
N LEU A 288 27.70 2.10 -11.76
CA LEU A 288 27.28 2.10 -13.17
C LEU A 288 27.16 0.66 -13.71
N PRO A 289 26.18 0.39 -14.57
CA PRO A 289 26.10 -0.89 -15.26
C PRO A 289 27.35 -1.15 -16.10
N ASN A 290 27.85 -2.39 -16.09
CA ASN A 290 28.98 -2.82 -16.94
C ASN A 290 28.65 -2.77 -18.45
N ARG A 291 27.39 -2.46 -18.80
CA ARG A 291 26.88 -2.33 -20.16
C ARG A 291 26.13 -1.02 -20.29
N LEU A 292 26.60 -0.11 -21.13
CA LEU A 292 25.95 1.17 -21.38
C LEU A 292 25.54 1.28 -22.86
N SER A 293 24.38 1.86 -23.12
CA SER A 293 24.03 2.31 -24.47
C SER A 293 24.72 3.63 -24.79
N VAL A 294 24.91 3.95 -26.07
CA VAL A 294 25.44 5.26 -26.48
C VAL A 294 24.55 6.41 -25.98
N SER A 295 23.22 6.21 -25.93
CA SER A 295 22.30 7.21 -25.36
C SER A 295 22.50 7.43 -23.86
N THR A 296 22.77 6.37 -23.10
CA THR A 296 23.10 6.46 -21.67
C THR A 296 24.42 7.19 -21.45
N LEU A 297 25.40 6.96 -22.34
CA LEU A 297 26.70 7.63 -22.30
C LEU A 297 26.60 9.14 -22.61
N LEU A 298 25.74 9.55 -23.54
CA LEU A 298 25.43 10.97 -23.77
C LEU A 298 24.79 11.63 -22.55
N TYR A 299 23.86 10.93 -21.91
CA TYR A 299 23.21 11.42 -20.70
C TYR A 299 24.19 11.51 -19.54
N LEU A 300 25.12 10.56 -19.43
CA LEU A 300 26.21 10.58 -18.48
C LEU A 300 27.14 11.78 -18.67
N ALA A 301 27.47 12.14 -19.91
CA ALA A 301 28.30 13.30 -20.21
C ALA A 301 27.61 14.64 -19.86
N LYS A 302 26.28 14.69 -19.95
CA LYS A 302 25.49 15.91 -19.72
C LYS A 302 25.09 16.10 -18.26
N GLU A 303 24.51 15.08 -17.64
CA GLU A 303 23.81 15.12 -16.33
C GLU A 303 24.09 13.84 -15.51
N PRO A 304 25.30 13.68 -14.94
CA PRO A 304 25.70 12.45 -14.24
C PRO A 304 24.89 12.16 -12.97
N GLU A 305 24.53 13.19 -12.21
CA GLU A 305 23.74 13.04 -10.97
C GLU A 305 22.30 12.56 -11.26
N GLU A 306 21.65 13.09 -12.30
CA GLU A 306 20.32 12.64 -12.69
C GLU A 306 20.33 11.19 -13.16
N LEU A 307 21.38 10.77 -13.90
CA LEU A 307 21.55 9.38 -14.30
C LEU A 307 21.65 8.44 -13.09
N ALA A 308 22.43 8.81 -12.08
CA ALA A 308 22.58 8.04 -10.85
C ALA A 308 21.23 7.87 -10.13
N ILE A 309 20.44 8.94 -10.04
CA ILE A 309 19.08 8.90 -9.47
C ILE A 309 18.18 7.98 -10.30
N ARG A 310 18.25 8.04 -11.63
CA ARG A 310 17.41 7.24 -12.54
C ARG A 310 17.74 5.75 -12.49
N ILE A 311 19.02 5.40 -12.38
CA ILE A 311 19.47 4.01 -12.17
C ILE A 311 18.95 3.49 -10.82
N ARG A 312 19.08 4.32 -9.77
CA ARG A 312 18.64 3.96 -8.41
C ARG A 312 17.12 3.86 -8.29
N ARG A 313 16.38 4.75 -8.96
CA ARG A 313 14.93 4.85 -8.92
C ARG A 313 14.39 4.97 -10.35
N PRO A 314 14.22 3.85 -11.05
CA PRO A 314 13.65 3.84 -12.39
C PRO A 314 12.21 4.34 -12.34
N MET A 315 12.01 5.61 -12.69
CA MET A 315 10.68 6.19 -12.84
C MET A 315 10.16 5.93 -14.25
N PRO A 316 8.87 5.63 -14.44
CA PRO A 316 8.27 5.59 -15.76
C PRO A 316 8.49 6.95 -16.45
N ASN A 317 9.09 6.93 -17.65
CA ASN A 317 9.24 8.16 -18.42
C ASN A 317 7.88 8.60 -18.95
N HIS A 318 7.63 9.91 -18.98
CA HIS A 318 6.48 10.44 -19.71
C HIS A 318 6.62 10.07 -21.20
N VAL A 319 5.53 9.70 -21.86
CA VAL A 319 5.55 9.43 -23.30
C VAL A 319 5.80 10.76 -24.01
N ASP A 320 7.01 10.96 -24.51
CA ASP A 320 7.35 12.11 -25.36
C ASP A 320 6.87 11.84 -26.79
N LYS A 321 6.00 12.73 -27.29
CA LYS A 321 5.45 12.65 -28.65
C LYS A 321 6.55 12.70 -29.71
N TYR A 322 7.65 13.44 -29.46
CA TYR A 322 8.76 13.55 -30.40
C TYR A 322 9.62 12.28 -30.43
N ALA A 323 9.81 11.62 -29.28
CA ALA A 323 10.51 10.34 -29.21
C ALA A 323 9.76 9.24 -29.97
N ARG A 324 8.42 9.21 -29.86
CA ARG A 324 7.57 8.26 -30.62
C ARG A 324 7.72 8.42 -32.13
N GLN A 325 7.70 9.67 -32.62
CA GLN A 325 7.86 9.98 -34.05
C GLN A 325 9.23 9.54 -34.59
N GLY A 326 10.28 9.70 -33.80
CA GLY A 326 11.61 9.19 -34.13
C GLY A 326 11.60 7.67 -34.34
N THR A 327 11.10 6.90 -33.38
CA THR A 327 11.05 5.43 -33.48
C THR A 327 10.22 4.95 -34.67
N GLU A 328 9.06 5.56 -34.93
CA GLU A 328 8.22 5.21 -36.08
C GLU A 328 8.92 5.49 -37.43
N PHE A 329 9.72 6.56 -37.51
CA PHE A 329 10.52 6.89 -38.69
C PHE A 329 11.64 5.87 -38.95
N HIS A 330 12.37 5.44 -37.92
CA HIS A 330 13.41 4.40 -38.06
C HIS A 330 12.81 3.05 -38.47
N LEU A 331 11.69 2.64 -37.86
CA LEU A 331 10.95 1.43 -38.26
C LEU A 331 10.49 1.48 -39.72
N TRP A 332 10.12 2.66 -40.22
CA TRP A 332 9.77 2.83 -41.63
C TRP A 332 11.00 2.67 -42.54
N LEU A 333 12.15 3.24 -42.18
CA LEU A 333 13.41 3.10 -42.94
C LEU A 333 13.87 1.64 -43.01
N GLU A 334 13.81 0.91 -41.90
CA GLU A 334 14.09 -0.53 -41.84
C GLU A 334 13.26 -1.32 -42.86
N ASN A 335 11.96 -1.03 -42.91
CA ASN A 335 11.04 -1.63 -43.86
C ASN A 335 11.30 -1.19 -45.31
N HIS A 336 11.66 0.07 -45.53
CA HIS A 336 11.98 0.61 -46.84
C HIS A 336 13.14 -0.13 -47.50
N PHE A 337 14.19 -0.42 -46.72
CA PHE A 337 15.36 -1.16 -47.21
C PHE A 337 15.26 -2.69 -47.09
N LYS A 338 14.13 -3.23 -46.61
CA LYS A 338 13.85 -4.67 -46.44
C LYS A 338 14.93 -5.41 -45.62
N HIS A 339 15.45 -4.79 -44.58
CA HIS A 339 16.40 -5.40 -43.65
C HIS A 339 15.74 -5.61 -42.28
N PRO A 340 15.07 -6.75 -42.03
CA PRO A 340 14.53 -7.04 -40.71
C PRO A 340 15.68 -7.39 -39.75
N ALA A 341 16.06 -6.45 -38.88
CA ALA A 341 16.93 -6.72 -37.76
C ALA A 341 16.17 -7.42 -36.62
N LEU A 342 16.85 -8.26 -35.84
CA LEU A 342 16.30 -8.88 -34.63
C LEU A 342 16.01 -7.79 -33.58
N ILE A 343 14.81 -7.81 -32.99
CA ILE A 343 14.37 -6.89 -31.94
C ILE A 343 15.39 -6.90 -30.79
N SER A 344 15.93 -5.73 -30.44
CA SER A 344 16.92 -5.63 -29.37
C SER A 344 16.26 -5.59 -28.00
N MET A 345 17.00 -5.98 -26.96
CA MET A 345 16.50 -5.93 -25.57
C MET A 345 16.20 -4.49 -25.11
N ASP A 346 16.85 -3.48 -25.71
CA ASP A 346 16.54 -2.05 -25.49
C ASP A 346 15.19 -1.63 -26.08
N ASP A 347 14.81 -2.20 -27.23
CA ASP A 347 13.48 -1.98 -27.81
C ASP A 347 12.39 -2.51 -26.88
N LEU A 348 12.61 -3.65 -26.22
CA LEU A 348 11.69 -4.22 -25.23
C LEU A 348 11.50 -3.33 -23.99
N PHE A 349 12.56 -2.67 -23.52
CA PHE A 349 12.47 -1.73 -22.39
C PHE A 349 11.77 -0.41 -22.76
N ASN A 350 11.89 0.05 -24.02
CA ASN A 350 11.16 1.22 -24.50
C ASN A 350 9.72 0.90 -24.97
N GLN A 351 9.41 -0.37 -25.28
CA GLN A 351 8.10 -0.79 -25.79
C GLN A 351 7.01 -0.92 -24.72
N SER A 352 7.31 -0.87 -23.43
CA SER A 352 6.28 -1.03 -22.37
C SER A 352 5.19 0.05 -22.35
N SER A 353 5.31 1.08 -23.19
CA SER A 353 4.35 2.19 -23.36
C SER A 353 3.53 2.15 -24.67
N THR A 354 3.65 1.10 -25.49
CA THR A 354 3.01 1.04 -26.83
C THR A 354 1.59 0.44 -26.85
N LYS A 355 0.77 0.66 -25.83
CA LYS A 355 -0.68 0.34 -25.91
C LYS A 355 -1.50 1.56 -26.32
N LEU A 356 -1.91 1.54 -27.59
CA LEU A 356 -3.12 2.12 -28.19
C LEU A 356 -3.43 3.60 -27.91
N GLU A 357 -3.26 4.45 -28.93
CA GLU A 357 -4.26 5.44 -29.37
C GLU A 357 -3.84 6.01 -30.74
N LYS A 358 -4.66 5.71 -31.76
CA LYS A 358 -4.58 6.28 -33.11
C LYS A 358 -5.18 7.68 -33.04
N GLU A 359 -4.34 8.71 -33.01
CA GLU A 359 -4.77 10.07 -33.39
C GLU A 359 -3.56 10.92 -33.83
N ASN A 360 -3.70 11.47 -35.05
CA ASN A 360 -2.86 12.44 -35.78
C ASN A 360 -1.51 11.98 -36.39
N ASP A 361 -1.59 11.28 -37.53
CA ASP A 361 -0.47 10.84 -38.40
C ASP A 361 0.02 11.89 -39.44
N ALA A 362 -0.25 13.18 -39.26
CA ALA A 362 0.29 14.22 -40.16
C ALA A 362 1.83 14.48 -40.10
N PRO A 363 2.57 14.14 -39.01
CA PRO A 363 4.03 14.40 -38.94
C PRO A 363 4.92 13.36 -39.66
N LEU A 364 4.53 12.08 -39.69
CA LEU A 364 5.39 11.01 -40.23
C LEU A 364 5.49 11.07 -41.76
N GLU A 365 4.37 11.30 -42.47
CA GLU A 365 4.35 11.43 -43.93
C GLU A 365 5.28 12.55 -44.44
N LYS A 366 5.39 13.65 -43.67
CA LYS A 366 6.32 14.75 -43.98
C LYS A 366 7.78 14.31 -43.88
N LEU A 367 8.13 13.58 -42.84
CA LEU A 367 9.49 13.04 -42.66
C LEU A 367 9.84 12.03 -43.77
N GLN A 368 8.90 11.16 -44.15
CA GLN A 368 9.09 10.22 -45.26
C GLN A 368 9.33 10.95 -46.58
N THR A 369 8.51 11.96 -46.88
CA THR A 369 8.64 12.75 -48.10
C THR A 369 9.96 13.54 -48.13
N ALA A 370 10.34 14.14 -47.00
CA ALA A 370 11.60 14.90 -46.89
C ALA A 370 12.82 13.98 -47.06
N TRP A 371 12.80 12.79 -46.44
CA TRP A 371 13.88 11.83 -46.60
C TRP A 371 13.97 11.30 -48.04
N LEU A 372 12.85 10.97 -48.68
CA LEU A 372 12.82 10.52 -50.08
C LEU A 372 13.35 11.57 -51.07
N ALA A 373 13.26 12.85 -50.73
CA ALA A 373 13.82 13.95 -51.50
C ALA A 373 15.30 14.25 -51.20
N SER A 374 15.90 13.58 -50.20
CA SER A 374 17.29 13.78 -49.81
C SER A 374 18.28 13.02 -50.71
N ASP A 375 19.53 13.48 -50.75
CA ASP A 375 20.62 12.78 -51.44
C ASP A 375 20.86 11.37 -50.88
N TRP A 376 20.44 11.10 -49.64
CA TRP A 376 20.62 9.81 -48.97
C TRP A 376 19.63 8.74 -49.45
N ALA A 377 18.46 9.14 -49.95
CA ALA A 377 17.51 8.21 -50.56
C ALA A 377 17.97 7.71 -51.94
N LEU A 378 18.78 8.50 -52.66
CA LEU A 378 19.34 8.12 -53.96
C LEU A 378 20.57 7.22 -53.84
N LYS A 379 21.24 7.22 -52.68
CA LYS A 379 22.43 6.40 -52.42
C LYS A 379 22.04 5.04 -51.85
N ALA A 380 22.73 4.00 -52.28
CA ALA A 380 22.62 2.68 -51.67
C ALA A 380 23.57 2.58 -50.46
N PRO A 381 23.06 2.44 -49.22
CA PRO A 381 23.90 2.13 -48.07
C PRO A 381 24.49 0.72 -48.20
N ILE A 382 25.68 0.50 -47.64
CA ILE A 382 26.33 -0.82 -47.60
C ILE A 382 25.81 -1.66 -46.45
N ASP A 383 25.55 -1.02 -45.31
CA ASP A 383 25.00 -1.64 -44.11
C ASP A 383 23.97 -0.68 -43.50
N ILE A 384 22.89 -1.22 -42.92
CA ILE A 384 21.77 -0.50 -42.31
C ILE A 384 21.47 -1.12 -40.96
N GLU A 385 21.19 -0.29 -39.96
CA GLU A 385 20.82 -0.71 -38.59
C GLU A 385 21.83 -1.69 -38.00
N VAL A 386 23.12 -1.36 -38.13
CA VAL A 386 24.23 -2.20 -37.69
C VAL A 386 24.35 -2.13 -36.17
N GLY A 387 23.90 -3.20 -35.51
CA GLY A 387 24.18 -3.41 -34.10
C GLY A 387 25.67 -3.60 -33.86
N PHE A 388 26.20 -2.95 -32.82
CA PHE A 388 27.58 -3.13 -32.41
C PHE A 388 27.68 -3.27 -30.89
N GLU A 389 28.73 -3.99 -30.47
CA GLU A 389 29.20 -4.04 -29.10
C GLU A 389 30.71 -3.80 -29.13
N THR A 390 31.18 -2.78 -28.42
CA THR A 390 32.59 -2.41 -28.38
C THR A 390 33.03 -2.15 -26.95
N MET A 391 34.18 -2.72 -26.58
CA MET A 391 34.80 -2.43 -25.29
C MET A 391 35.58 -1.12 -25.39
N ILE A 392 35.26 -0.17 -24.52
CA ILE A 392 36.09 1.01 -24.26
C ILE A 392 36.51 0.95 -22.80
N ASP A 393 37.81 0.72 -22.61
CA ASP A 393 38.39 0.41 -21.30
C ASP A 393 37.69 -0.80 -20.63
N GLN A 394 37.03 -0.62 -19.49
CA GLN A 394 36.31 -1.69 -18.78
C GLN A 394 34.79 -1.73 -19.07
N THR A 395 34.27 -0.80 -19.85
CA THR A 395 32.82 -0.65 -20.08
C THR A 395 32.44 -1.17 -21.46
N LEU A 396 31.46 -2.09 -21.50
CA LEU A 396 30.88 -2.56 -22.77
C LEU A 396 29.88 -1.51 -23.27
N ILE A 397 30.20 -0.86 -24.39
CA ILE A 397 29.30 0.07 -25.05
C ILE A 397 28.56 -0.64 -26.16
N ARG A 398 27.24 -0.56 -26.14
CA ARG A 398 26.37 -1.06 -27.22
C ARG A 398 25.64 0.07 -27.91
N GLY A 399 25.35 -0.13 -29.18
CA GLY A 399 24.56 0.81 -29.95
C GLY A 399 24.12 0.21 -31.27
N ARG A 400 23.42 1.05 -32.03
CA ARG A 400 22.97 0.72 -33.36
C ARG A 400 23.29 1.88 -34.28
N ILE A 401 23.92 1.58 -35.41
CA ILE A 401 24.28 2.56 -36.43
C ILE A 401 23.20 2.54 -37.50
N ASP A 402 22.53 3.68 -37.72
CA ASP A 402 21.38 3.74 -38.63
C ASP A 402 21.75 3.35 -40.07
N ALA A 403 22.78 3.98 -40.65
CA ALA A 403 23.23 3.66 -42.00
C ALA A 403 24.73 3.91 -42.20
N VAL A 404 25.33 3.12 -43.09
CA VAL A 404 26.72 3.32 -43.53
C VAL A 404 26.78 3.34 -45.05
N TYR A 405 27.50 4.30 -45.59
CA TYR A 405 27.68 4.47 -47.03
C TYR A 405 29.16 4.33 -47.40
N LYS A 406 29.43 3.85 -48.61
CA LYS A 406 30.80 3.74 -49.15
C LYS A 406 31.11 4.98 -49.98
N THR A 407 32.14 5.73 -49.60
CA THR A 407 32.54 6.99 -50.28
C THR A 407 33.74 6.82 -51.21
N GLY A 408 34.53 5.75 -51.02
CA GLY A 408 35.69 5.42 -51.85
C GLY A 408 36.20 4.00 -51.61
N PRO A 409 37.36 3.62 -52.19
CA PRO A 409 38.05 2.38 -51.86
C PRO A 409 38.46 2.42 -50.38
N ASP A 410 37.91 1.50 -49.59
CA ASP A 410 38.12 1.40 -48.13
C ASP A 410 37.82 2.69 -47.34
N GLN A 411 36.90 3.53 -47.84
CA GLN A 411 36.39 4.72 -47.15
C GLN A 411 34.88 4.62 -46.93
N TYR A 412 34.45 4.92 -45.71
CA TYR A 412 33.07 4.78 -45.25
C TYR A 412 32.58 6.07 -44.59
N GLU A 413 31.30 6.37 -44.73
CA GLU A 413 30.62 7.48 -44.05
C GLU A 413 29.43 6.92 -43.27
N VAL A 414 29.49 7.05 -41.94
CA VAL A 414 28.43 6.65 -41.01
C VAL A 414 27.42 7.79 -40.88
N ILE A 415 26.15 7.49 -41.07
CA ILE A 415 25.05 8.46 -41.00
C ILE A 415 24.10 8.07 -39.87
N ASP A 416 23.80 9.06 -39.02
CA ASP A 416 22.74 8.99 -38.02
C ASP A 416 21.62 9.97 -38.43
N TRP A 417 20.41 9.45 -38.56
CA TRP A 417 19.25 10.20 -39.00
C TRP A 417 18.54 10.82 -37.79
N LYS A 418 18.36 12.15 -37.81
CA LYS A 418 17.67 12.89 -36.77
C LYS A 418 16.36 13.47 -37.28
N THR A 419 15.28 13.26 -36.53
CA THR A 419 13.95 13.82 -36.81
C THR A 419 13.69 15.14 -36.06
N GLY A 420 14.55 15.48 -35.10
CA GLY A 420 14.48 16.72 -34.32
C GLY A 420 15.10 17.94 -35.00
N LYS A 421 15.16 19.07 -34.27
CA LYS A 421 15.82 20.30 -34.74
C LYS A 421 17.34 20.14 -34.82
N VAL A 422 17.94 20.86 -35.76
CA VAL A 422 19.40 21.00 -35.87
C VAL A 422 19.97 21.57 -34.57
N LYS A 423 20.91 20.86 -33.95
CA LYS A 423 21.64 21.29 -32.75
C LYS A 423 22.81 22.20 -33.13
N ASP A 424 23.12 23.17 -32.28
CA ASP A 424 24.25 24.09 -32.41
C ASP A 424 25.08 24.18 -31.11
N GLY A 425 26.28 24.77 -31.20
CA GLY A 425 27.18 25.00 -30.06
C GLY A 425 27.47 23.74 -29.22
N ALA A 426 27.38 23.88 -27.90
CA ALA A 426 27.64 22.82 -26.93
C ALA A 426 26.71 21.60 -27.08
N ASP A 427 25.49 21.79 -27.59
CA ASP A 427 24.57 20.67 -27.82
C ASP A 427 25.00 19.81 -29.01
N LEU A 428 25.64 20.42 -30.02
CA LEU A 428 26.24 19.71 -31.15
C LEU A 428 27.51 18.97 -30.73
N GLU A 429 28.36 19.59 -29.90
CA GLU A 429 29.56 18.95 -29.34
C GLU A 429 29.21 17.71 -28.52
N ASN A 430 28.22 17.82 -27.63
CA ASN A 430 27.73 16.67 -26.86
C ASN A 430 27.13 15.60 -27.78
N ALA A 431 26.33 15.98 -28.78
CA ALA A 431 25.79 15.02 -29.75
C ALA A 431 26.90 14.34 -30.56
N ALA A 432 27.99 15.03 -30.90
CA ALA A 432 29.10 14.49 -31.68
C ALA A 432 29.80 13.29 -30.99
N ILE A 433 29.67 13.13 -29.67
CA ILE A 433 30.10 11.94 -28.93
C ILE A 433 29.43 10.67 -29.51
N GLN A 434 28.14 10.77 -29.89
CA GLN A 434 27.40 9.67 -30.54
C GLN A 434 28.07 9.25 -31.85
N LEU A 435 28.43 10.23 -32.70
CA LEU A 435 29.09 9.97 -33.98
C LEU A 435 30.52 9.43 -33.79
N ALA A 436 31.26 9.94 -32.81
CA ALA A 436 32.58 9.42 -32.45
C ALA A 436 32.51 7.93 -32.08
N MET A 437 31.51 7.56 -31.29
CA MET A 437 31.24 6.17 -30.92
C MET A 437 30.90 5.29 -32.12
N TYR A 438 30.01 5.76 -33.00
CA TYR A 438 29.62 4.99 -34.18
C TYR A 438 30.77 4.82 -35.18
N ARG A 439 31.55 5.89 -35.39
CA ARG A 439 32.76 5.89 -36.20
C ARG A 439 33.77 4.86 -35.67
N LEU A 440 34.06 4.89 -34.37
CA LEU A 440 34.99 3.96 -33.73
C LEU A 440 34.47 2.51 -33.78
N ALA A 441 33.19 2.30 -33.49
CA ALA A 441 32.57 0.99 -33.52
C ALA A 441 32.63 0.36 -34.91
N TYR A 442 32.27 1.12 -35.96
CA TYR A 442 32.29 0.61 -37.32
C TYR A 442 33.72 0.33 -37.82
N ALA A 443 34.69 1.20 -37.48
CA ALA A 443 36.10 0.98 -37.78
C ALA A 443 36.62 -0.33 -37.18
N LYS A 444 36.28 -0.62 -35.91
CA LYS A 444 36.62 -1.89 -35.24
C LYS A 444 35.91 -3.08 -35.89
N LEU A 445 34.61 -2.96 -36.19
CA LEU A 445 33.83 -4.03 -36.81
C LEU A 445 34.37 -4.45 -38.19
N LYS A 446 34.79 -3.50 -39.03
CA LYS A 446 35.34 -3.78 -40.37
C LYS A 446 36.87 -3.91 -40.39
N SER A 447 37.54 -3.77 -39.24
CA SER A 447 39.00 -3.81 -39.12
C SER A 447 39.71 -2.80 -40.06
N VAL A 448 39.21 -1.56 -40.12
CA VAL A 448 39.78 -0.46 -40.91
C VAL A 448 40.27 0.68 -40.00
N PRO A 449 41.25 1.49 -40.44
CA PRO A 449 41.67 2.68 -39.68
C PRO A 449 40.51 3.64 -39.44
N VAL A 450 40.38 4.21 -38.23
CA VAL A 450 39.34 5.20 -37.88
C VAL A 450 39.40 6.45 -38.77
N THR A 451 40.56 6.76 -39.35
CA THR A 451 40.76 7.84 -40.34
C THR A 451 39.99 7.61 -41.65
N ASN A 452 39.63 6.36 -41.96
CA ASN A 452 38.91 5.99 -43.17
C ASN A 452 37.38 5.99 -42.97
N VAL A 453 36.91 6.24 -41.76
CA VAL A 453 35.49 6.31 -41.43
C VAL A 453 35.16 7.75 -41.06
N SER A 454 34.33 8.44 -41.85
CA SER A 454 33.73 9.72 -41.47
C SER A 454 32.36 9.49 -40.85
N ALA A 455 31.82 10.48 -40.14
CA ALA A 455 30.49 10.39 -39.55
C ALA A 455 29.74 11.72 -39.65
N ALA A 456 28.42 11.67 -39.87
CA ALA A 456 27.59 12.87 -40.01
C ALA A 456 26.17 12.65 -39.45
N PHE A 457 25.55 13.74 -39.01
CA PHE A 457 24.12 13.78 -38.72
C PHE A 457 23.35 14.24 -39.96
N HIS A 458 22.25 13.58 -40.28
CA HIS A 458 21.31 14.07 -41.27
C HIS A 458 19.98 14.40 -40.60
N TYR A 459 19.66 15.69 -40.54
CA TYR A 459 18.41 16.21 -40.01
C TYR A 459 17.34 16.18 -41.11
N VAL A 460 16.44 15.21 -41.01
CA VAL A 460 15.48 14.84 -42.06
C VAL A 460 14.50 15.97 -42.35
N SER A 461 13.97 16.60 -41.30
CA SER A 461 12.99 17.70 -41.41
C SER A 461 13.52 18.89 -42.21
N ASP A 462 14.79 19.23 -42.02
CA ASP A 462 15.45 20.39 -42.63
C ASP A 462 16.28 20.00 -43.88
N ASN A 463 16.29 18.70 -44.24
CA ASN A 463 17.14 18.11 -45.29
C ASN A 463 18.61 18.59 -45.21
N GLN A 464 19.14 18.70 -43.99
CA GLN A 464 20.47 19.24 -43.73
C GLN A 464 21.41 18.17 -43.19
N THR A 465 22.58 18.01 -43.82
CA THR A 465 23.63 17.13 -43.31
C THR A 465 24.71 17.93 -42.59
N VAL A 466 24.89 17.68 -41.30
CA VAL A 466 25.90 18.34 -40.44
C VAL A 466 27.07 17.39 -40.23
N ARG A 467 28.28 17.86 -40.56
CA ARG A 467 29.54 17.15 -40.38
C ARG A 467 30.38 17.87 -39.33
N PRO A 468 30.38 17.41 -38.06
CA PRO A 468 31.26 17.97 -37.05
C PRO A 468 32.72 17.78 -37.46
N ALA A 469 33.52 18.85 -37.40
CA ALA A 469 34.95 18.80 -37.73
C ALA A 469 35.76 18.10 -36.63
N ASP A 470 35.40 18.35 -35.37
CA ASP A 470 36.09 17.85 -34.18
C ASP A 470 35.33 16.66 -33.58
N ILE A 471 35.49 15.49 -34.20
CA ILE A 471 34.95 14.23 -33.68
C ILE A 471 36.00 13.59 -32.76
N LEU A 472 35.64 13.33 -31.51
CA LEU A 472 36.52 12.74 -30.49
C LEU A 472 37.20 11.45 -30.99
N ASP A 473 38.45 11.26 -30.60
CA ASP A 473 39.20 10.04 -30.88
C ASP A 473 39.00 8.95 -29.81
N GLU A 474 39.63 7.78 -29.98
CA GLU A 474 39.50 6.69 -29.01
C GLU A 474 40.08 7.05 -27.62
N SER A 475 41.11 7.89 -27.57
CA SER A 475 41.74 8.32 -26.32
C SER A 475 40.85 9.31 -25.56
N ASP A 476 40.21 10.23 -26.28
CA ASP A 476 39.26 11.19 -25.74
C ASP A 476 37.98 10.50 -25.25
N LEU A 477 37.48 9.50 -25.99
CA LEU A 477 36.36 8.66 -25.55
C LEU A 477 36.70 7.86 -24.27
N LYS A 478 37.92 7.33 -24.16
CA LYS A 478 38.39 6.70 -22.92
C LYS A 478 38.46 7.71 -21.78
N SER A 479 38.99 8.91 -22.02
CA SER A 479 39.04 9.98 -21.03
C SER A 479 37.65 10.33 -20.51
N LEU A 480 36.66 10.46 -21.40
CA LEU A 480 35.26 10.73 -21.05
C LEU A 480 34.67 9.64 -20.14
N ILE A 481 34.88 8.37 -20.48
CA ILE A 481 34.36 7.23 -19.68
C ILE A 481 35.09 7.12 -18.33
N SER A 482 36.40 7.38 -18.31
CA SER A 482 37.24 7.29 -17.09
C SER A 482 37.05 8.46 -16.11
N LYS A 483 36.55 9.60 -16.57
CA LYS A 483 36.25 10.77 -15.72
C LYS A 483 35.06 10.56 -14.80
N VAL A 484 34.25 9.55 -15.08
CA VAL A 484 33.07 9.23 -14.29
C VAL A 484 33.49 8.21 -13.24
N PRO A 485 33.36 8.52 -11.95
CA PRO A 485 33.71 7.57 -10.93
C PRO A 485 32.80 6.34 -11.06
N ILE A 486 33.40 5.17 -10.89
CA ILE A 486 32.70 3.86 -10.87
C ILE A 486 31.61 3.85 -9.77
N GLU A 487 31.71 4.79 -8.83
CA GLU A 487 30.86 5.03 -7.68
C GLU A 487 30.49 6.53 -7.65
N ILE A 488 29.21 6.88 -7.85
CA ILE A 488 28.65 8.23 -7.56
C ILE A 488 27.86 8.18 -6.27
#